data_AF-A0A8D2HT33-F1
#
_entry.id   AF-A0A8D2HT33-F1
#
_cell.length_a   1.000
_cell.length_b   1.000
_cell.length_c   1.000
_cell.angle_alpha   90.00
_cell.angle_beta   90.00
_cell.angle_gamma   90.00
#
_symmetry.space_group_name_H-M   'P 1'
#
loop_
_entity.id
_entity.type
_entity.pdbx_description
1 polymer ?
#
loop_
_entity_poly.entity_id
_entity_poly.type
_entity_poly.pdbx_seq_one_letter_code
_entity_poly.pdbx_strand_id
1 'polypeptide(L)'
;MLAGRGEAPAPARELFRDAAFPASDSSLFFNLSTPLAQFREDITWRRPQEICATPRLFPDNPWEGQVKQGLLGDCWFLCACAALQKSRHLLDQVFPPGQPSWSDQTYCGLFTCRIWQFGRWEEVTIDDRLPCLAGRLCFSRCQREDVFWLPLLEKVYAKVYGSYEHLWAGQVADALVDLTGGLAERWSLKDLAGTSGQQDRPHGWEHRTCRQLLRLKDQCLISCSVLSPRAGKAVAAGAPSTRCLGALPLLQ
;
A
#
# COMPACT_ATOMS: atom_id res chain seq x y z
N MET A 1 -39.71 23.77 -45.65
CA MET A 1 -39.77 23.22 -44.28
C MET A 1 -38.98 21.94 -44.27
N LEU A 2 -37.95 21.84 -43.42
CA LEU A 2 -37.47 20.61 -42.76
C LEU A 2 -36.39 21.09 -41.78
N ALA A 3 -36.82 21.45 -40.57
CA ALA A 3 -35.92 21.78 -39.48
C ALA A 3 -35.25 20.49 -39.00
N GLY A 4 -33.92 20.44 -39.13
CA GLY A 4 -33.11 19.36 -38.56
C GLY A 4 -33.29 19.36 -37.04
N ARG A 5 -33.80 18.25 -36.51
CA ARG A 5 -33.81 18.00 -35.06
C ARG A 5 -32.36 17.84 -34.63
N GLY A 6 -31.84 18.83 -33.90
CA GLY A 6 -30.62 18.65 -33.12
C GLY A 6 -30.88 17.57 -32.07
N GLU A 7 -30.24 16.41 -32.23
CA GLU A 7 -30.11 15.46 -31.13
C GLU A 7 -29.36 16.17 -30.01
N ALA A 8 -30.01 16.28 -28.85
CA ALA A 8 -29.35 16.71 -27.64
C ALA A 8 -28.23 15.70 -27.33
N PRO A 9 -27.01 16.16 -26.98
CA PRO A 9 -25.94 15.24 -26.59
C PRO A 9 -26.44 14.37 -25.43
N ALA A 10 -26.25 13.06 -25.55
CA ALA A 10 -26.60 12.12 -24.49
C ALA A 10 -25.98 12.59 -23.16
N PRO A 11 -26.70 12.51 -22.03
CA PRO A 11 -26.15 12.92 -20.74
C PRO A 11 -24.83 12.17 -20.49
N ALA A 12 -23.80 12.91 -20.08
CA ALA A 12 -22.51 12.31 -19.73
C ALA A 12 -22.75 11.21 -18.68
N ARG A 13 -22.25 9.99 -18.96
CA ARG A 13 -22.40 8.84 -18.07
C ARG A 13 -21.85 9.20 -16.69
N GLU A 14 -22.68 9.11 -15.67
CA GLU A 14 -22.25 9.41 -14.30
C GLU A 14 -21.26 8.33 -13.82
N LEU A 15 -20.11 8.78 -13.32
CA LEU A 15 -19.09 7.90 -12.75
C LEU A 15 -19.40 7.58 -11.30
N PHE A 16 -19.10 6.35 -10.88
CA PHE A 16 -19.33 5.85 -9.54
C PHE A 16 -18.75 6.78 -8.46
N ARG A 17 -19.52 6.96 -7.39
CA ARG A 17 -19.16 7.72 -6.21
C ARG A 17 -19.42 6.82 -5.00
N ASP A 18 -18.36 6.52 -4.26
CA ASP A 18 -18.45 5.67 -3.09
C ASP A 18 -19.08 6.44 -1.93
N ALA A 19 -20.31 6.07 -1.56
CA ALA A 19 -21.00 6.67 -0.43
C ALA A 19 -20.43 6.23 0.92
N ALA A 20 -19.83 5.03 0.99
CA ALA A 20 -19.26 4.48 2.22
C ALA A 20 -17.85 5.04 2.50
N PHE A 21 -17.16 5.53 1.47
CA PHE A 21 -15.85 6.19 1.59
C PHE A 21 -15.80 7.45 0.72
N PRO A 22 -16.52 8.51 1.12
CA PRO A 22 -16.73 9.69 0.29
C PRO A 22 -15.43 10.46 0.04
N ALA A 23 -15.35 11.17 -1.08
CA ALA A 23 -14.26 12.10 -1.37
C ALA A 23 -14.38 13.38 -0.53
N SER A 24 -14.13 13.27 0.78
CA SER A 24 -14.25 14.34 1.77
C SER A 24 -13.33 14.11 2.97
N ASP A 25 -13.27 15.08 3.87
CA ASP A 25 -12.46 15.04 5.10
C ASP A 25 -12.70 13.80 5.95
N SER A 26 -13.92 13.26 6.01
CA SER A 26 -14.24 12.06 6.80
C SER A 26 -13.46 10.81 6.38
N SER A 27 -13.04 10.76 5.11
CA SER A 27 -12.21 9.65 4.59
C SER A 27 -10.71 9.91 4.77
N LEU A 28 -10.33 11.17 5.00
CA LEU A 28 -8.93 11.56 5.24
C LEU A 28 -8.60 11.49 6.72
N PHE A 29 -9.51 11.95 7.58
CA PHE A 29 -9.26 12.27 8.98
C PHE A 29 -10.24 11.55 9.90
N PHE A 30 -9.74 11.13 11.05
CA PHE A 30 -10.54 10.61 12.15
C PHE A 30 -10.57 11.58 13.33
N ASN A 31 -9.40 12.04 13.76
CA ASN A 31 -9.27 12.88 14.96
C ASN A 31 -8.20 13.98 14.84
N LEU A 32 -7.57 14.15 13.67
CA LEU A 32 -6.59 15.20 13.39
C LEU A 32 -5.35 15.13 14.31
N SER A 33 -5.02 13.93 14.80
CA SER A 33 -3.89 13.71 15.70
C SER A 33 -2.55 13.54 14.97
N THR A 34 -2.58 13.47 13.64
CA THR A 34 -1.40 13.28 12.81
C THR A 34 -0.96 14.56 12.12
N PRO A 35 0.32 14.68 11.71
CA PRO A 35 0.81 15.78 10.87
C PRO A 35 0.01 16.02 9.58
N LEU A 36 -0.75 15.02 9.12
CA LEU A 36 -1.64 15.18 7.96
C LEU A 36 -2.66 16.31 8.15
N ALA A 37 -3.07 16.59 9.39
CA ALA A 37 -4.04 17.65 9.72
C ALA A 37 -3.60 19.04 9.24
N GLN A 38 -2.30 19.27 9.04
CA GLN A 38 -1.76 20.55 8.55
C GLN A 38 -2.18 20.86 7.11
N PHE A 39 -2.51 19.84 6.32
CA PHE A 39 -2.86 19.96 4.90
C PHE A 39 -4.36 19.89 4.64
N ARG A 40 -5.19 19.88 5.69
CA ARG A 40 -6.63 19.61 5.60
C ARG A 40 -7.34 20.46 4.55
N GLU A 41 -7.12 21.78 4.57
CA GLU A 41 -7.79 22.73 3.67
C GLU A 41 -7.22 22.73 2.25
N ASP A 42 -6.08 22.07 2.03
CA ASP A 42 -5.37 22.08 0.74
C ASP A 42 -5.61 20.79 -0.07
N ILE A 43 -6.12 19.73 0.56
CA ILE A 43 -6.34 18.44 -0.10
C ILE A 43 -7.62 18.50 -0.93
N THR A 44 -7.47 18.20 -2.22
CA THR A 44 -8.56 18.07 -3.18
C THR A 44 -8.68 16.62 -3.64
N TRP A 45 -9.86 16.20 -4.08
CA TRP A 45 -10.06 14.85 -4.62
C TRP A 45 -10.19 14.91 -6.13
N ARG A 46 -9.35 14.15 -6.84
CA ARG A 46 -9.29 14.13 -8.31
C ARG A 46 -9.27 12.71 -8.84
N ARG A 47 -9.93 12.47 -9.96
CA ARG A 47 -9.80 11.22 -10.72
C ARG A 47 -8.48 11.21 -11.49
N PRO A 48 -7.95 10.03 -11.86
CA PRO A 48 -6.70 9.92 -12.61
C PRO A 48 -6.68 10.70 -13.93
N GLN A 49 -7.83 10.81 -14.61
CA GLN A 49 -8.01 11.60 -15.84
C GLN A 49 -7.86 13.12 -15.61
N GLU A 50 -8.04 13.60 -14.37
CA GLU A 50 -7.86 15.00 -13.96
C GLU A 50 -6.43 15.29 -13.44
N ILE A 51 -5.62 14.24 -13.27
CA ILE A 51 -4.24 14.30 -12.77
C ILE A 51 -3.25 14.16 -13.94
N CYS A 52 -3.52 13.25 -14.89
CA CYS A 52 -2.67 13.01 -16.04
C CYS A 52 -3.49 12.63 -17.29
N ALA A 53 -2.89 12.76 -18.48
CA ALA A 53 -3.58 12.54 -19.75
C ALA A 53 -3.88 11.07 -20.07
N THR A 54 -3.01 10.15 -19.65
CA THR A 54 -3.07 8.72 -20.04
C THR A 54 -2.92 7.80 -18.83
N PRO A 55 -3.88 7.81 -17.89
CA PRO A 55 -3.81 6.98 -16.70
C PRO A 55 -3.89 5.49 -17.05
N ARG A 56 -3.07 4.69 -16.35
CA ARG A 56 -3.00 3.22 -16.47
C ARG A 56 -3.06 2.60 -15.09
N LEU A 57 -3.65 1.41 -15.00
CA LEU A 57 -3.84 0.77 -13.70
C LEU A 57 -2.51 0.15 -13.28
N PHE A 58 -2.01 -0.74 -14.14
CA PHE A 58 -0.72 -1.38 -13.99
C PHE A 58 0.29 -0.84 -15.01
N PRO A 59 1.59 -0.87 -14.65
CA PRO A 59 2.63 -0.52 -15.60
C PRO A 59 2.91 -1.67 -16.58
N ASP A 60 3.36 -1.31 -17.78
CA ASP A 60 3.91 -2.28 -18.74
C ASP A 60 5.26 -2.85 -18.26
N ASN A 61 6.05 -2.01 -17.58
CA ASN A 61 7.34 -2.36 -17.01
C ASN A 61 7.31 -2.29 -15.46
N PRO A 62 7.73 -3.33 -14.72
CA PRO A 62 7.78 -3.31 -13.25
C PRO A 62 8.53 -2.10 -12.65
N TRP A 63 9.56 -1.57 -13.34
CA TRP A 63 10.30 -0.38 -12.89
C TRP A 63 9.41 0.87 -12.79
N GLU A 64 8.39 0.99 -13.64
CA GLU A 64 7.45 2.13 -13.64
C GLU A 64 6.48 2.10 -12.46
N GLY A 65 6.15 0.89 -11.98
CA GLY A 65 5.25 0.69 -10.84
C GLY A 65 5.92 0.74 -9.48
N GLN A 66 7.22 1.06 -9.42
CA GLN A 66 7.94 1.10 -8.15
C GLN A 66 7.24 2.02 -7.13
N VAL A 67 7.11 1.50 -5.92
CA VAL A 67 6.45 2.17 -4.79
C VAL A 67 7.21 3.42 -4.35
N LYS A 68 6.50 4.55 -4.22
CA LYS A 68 7.01 5.79 -3.65
C LYS A 68 6.11 6.28 -2.52
N GLN A 69 6.74 6.61 -1.40
CA GLN A 69 6.11 7.21 -0.23
C GLN A 69 5.61 8.63 -0.52
N GLY A 70 4.44 8.96 0.00
CA GLY A 70 3.89 10.32 0.03
C GLY A 70 3.97 10.96 1.41
N LEU A 71 3.01 11.84 1.71
CA LEU A 71 2.93 12.57 2.98
C LEU A 71 2.44 11.70 4.15
N LEU A 72 1.77 10.57 3.87
CA LEU A 72 1.18 9.72 4.89
C LEU A 72 2.25 8.92 5.66
N GLY A 73 2.05 8.70 6.96
CA GLY A 73 2.94 7.91 7.82
C GLY A 73 2.75 6.40 7.71
N ASP A 74 2.51 5.89 6.50
CA ASP A 74 2.09 4.50 6.22
C ASP A 74 3.18 3.64 5.56
N CYS A 75 4.45 4.01 5.71
CA CYS A 75 5.58 3.28 5.09
C CYS A 75 5.61 1.78 5.41
N TRP A 76 5.01 1.37 6.53
CA TRP A 76 4.79 -0.03 6.89
C TRP A 76 3.93 -0.78 5.86
N PHE A 77 2.86 -0.15 5.37
CA PHE A 77 1.95 -0.67 4.34
C PHE A 77 2.61 -0.62 2.96
N LEU A 78 3.27 0.50 2.62
CA LEU A 78 3.98 0.62 1.34
C LEU A 78 5.14 -0.39 1.21
N CYS A 79 5.82 -0.74 2.31
CA CYS A 79 6.78 -1.84 2.33
C CYS A 79 6.15 -3.19 1.96
N ALA A 80 4.94 -3.47 2.45
CA ALA A 80 4.19 -4.68 2.07
C ALA A 80 3.78 -4.64 0.58
N CYS A 81 3.34 -3.47 0.09
CA CYS A 81 3.03 -3.27 -1.33
C CYS A 81 4.25 -3.48 -2.25
N ALA A 82 5.44 -3.06 -1.81
CA ALA A 82 6.68 -3.29 -2.55
C ALA A 82 7.06 -4.78 -2.62
N ALA A 83 6.69 -5.57 -1.60
CA ALA A 83 6.84 -7.02 -1.61
C ALA A 83 5.78 -7.66 -2.52
N LEU A 84 4.53 -7.19 -2.45
CA LEU A 84 3.41 -7.61 -3.31
C LEU A 84 3.74 -7.45 -4.80
N GLN A 85 4.33 -6.31 -5.19
CA GLN A 85 4.71 -6.01 -6.58
C GLN A 85 5.64 -7.06 -7.20
N LYS A 86 6.41 -7.80 -6.37
CA LYS A 86 7.35 -8.83 -6.84
C LYS A 86 6.67 -10.16 -7.19
N SER A 87 5.40 -10.35 -6.84
CA SER A 87 4.64 -11.56 -7.11
C SER A 87 3.38 -11.23 -7.90
N ARG A 88 3.36 -11.59 -9.19
CA ARG A 88 2.17 -11.41 -10.03
C ARG A 88 0.97 -12.19 -9.51
N HIS A 89 1.18 -13.41 -9.02
CA HIS A 89 0.11 -14.21 -8.45
C HIS A 89 -0.57 -13.53 -7.25
N LEU A 90 0.20 -12.98 -6.32
CA LEU A 90 -0.37 -12.25 -5.19
C LEU A 90 -1.02 -10.93 -5.64
N LEU A 91 -0.41 -10.25 -6.61
CA LEU A 91 -0.99 -9.02 -7.15
C LEU A 91 -2.35 -9.29 -7.82
N ASP A 92 -2.49 -10.37 -8.59
CA ASP A 92 -3.76 -10.78 -9.22
C ASP A 92 -4.79 -11.28 -8.19
N GLN A 93 -4.31 -11.80 -7.05
CA GLN A 93 -5.18 -12.15 -5.93
C GLN A 93 -5.74 -10.89 -5.25
N VAL A 94 -4.92 -9.85 -5.05
CA VAL A 94 -5.34 -8.57 -4.46
C VAL A 94 -6.11 -7.70 -5.46
N PHE A 95 -5.73 -7.70 -6.72
CA PHE A 95 -6.41 -7.00 -7.81
C PHE A 95 -6.97 -8.02 -8.79
N PRO A 96 -8.26 -8.36 -8.70
CA PRO A 96 -8.89 -9.24 -9.65
C PRO A 96 -8.64 -8.77 -11.09
N PRO A 97 -8.21 -9.65 -12.00
CA PRO A 97 -7.96 -9.28 -13.39
C PRO A 97 -9.25 -8.91 -14.12
N GLY A 98 -9.13 -8.14 -15.21
CA GLY A 98 -10.27 -7.74 -16.04
C GLY A 98 -10.95 -6.44 -15.62
N GLN A 99 -10.38 -5.69 -14.67
CA GLN A 99 -10.82 -4.32 -14.38
C GLN A 99 -10.52 -3.39 -15.56
N PRO A 100 -11.43 -2.46 -15.90
CA PRO A 100 -11.27 -1.60 -17.06
C PRO A 100 -10.15 -0.57 -16.88
N SER A 101 -9.51 -0.20 -17.99
CA SER A 101 -8.69 1.00 -18.08
C SER A 101 -9.59 2.24 -18.22
N TRP A 102 -9.06 3.42 -17.87
CA TRP A 102 -9.77 4.71 -18.02
C TRP A 102 -10.13 5.06 -19.46
N SER A 103 -9.46 4.47 -20.45
CA SER A 103 -9.76 4.62 -21.88
C SER A 103 -10.90 3.71 -22.36
N ASP A 104 -11.30 2.73 -21.55
CA ASP A 104 -12.24 1.70 -21.97
C ASP A 104 -13.69 2.19 -21.88
N GLN A 105 -14.55 1.77 -22.81
CA GLN A 105 -15.97 2.14 -22.79
C GLN A 105 -16.72 1.59 -21.56
N THR A 106 -16.19 0.52 -20.97
CA THR A 106 -16.74 -0.13 -19.76
C THR A 106 -16.34 0.58 -18.47
N TYR A 107 -15.39 1.52 -18.52
CA TYR A 107 -15.00 2.32 -17.36
C TYR A 107 -16.20 3.06 -16.77
N CYS A 108 -16.33 2.96 -15.45
CA CYS A 108 -17.40 3.59 -14.68
C CYS A 108 -16.90 4.24 -13.38
N GLY A 109 -15.59 4.49 -13.26
CA GLY A 109 -15.02 5.22 -12.13
C GLY A 109 -14.95 4.45 -10.83
N LEU A 110 -14.90 3.11 -10.88
CA LEU A 110 -14.74 2.22 -9.73
C LEU A 110 -13.67 1.16 -9.99
N PHE A 111 -13.04 0.71 -8.91
CA PHE A 111 -12.10 -0.40 -8.89
C PHE A 111 -12.36 -1.27 -7.65
N THR A 112 -12.04 -2.55 -7.75
CA THR A 112 -12.22 -3.55 -6.69
C THR A 112 -10.89 -4.19 -6.38
N CYS A 113 -10.57 -4.29 -5.09
CA CYS A 113 -9.44 -5.10 -4.61
C CYS A 113 -9.95 -6.11 -3.59
N ARG A 114 -9.13 -7.11 -3.28
CA ARG A 114 -9.36 -8.10 -2.24
C ARG A 114 -8.37 -7.89 -1.11
N ILE A 115 -8.88 -7.79 0.10
CA ILE A 115 -8.09 -7.70 1.32
C ILE A 115 -8.45 -8.89 2.20
N TRP A 116 -7.45 -9.57 2.73
CA TRP A 116 -7.65 -10.64 3.68
C TRP A 116 -8.04 -10.05 5.03
N GLN A 117 -9.18 -10.47 5.57
CA GLN A 117 -9.69 -10.04 6.86
C GLN A 117 -10.28 -11.24 7.59
N PHE A 118 -9.80 -11.48 8.82
CA PHE A 118 -10.33 -12.50 9.73
C PHE A 118 -10.53 -13.90 9.11
N GLY A 119 -9.60 -14.34 8.26
CA GLY A 119 -9.63 -15.69 7.68
C GLY A 119 -10.34 -15.82 6.33
N ARG A 120 -10.74 -14.71 5.69
CA ARG A 120 -11.36 -14.71 4.35
C ARG A 120 -10.95 -13.51 3.52
N TRP A 121 -11.01 -13.67 2.19
CA TRP A 121 -10.82 -12.57 1.24
C TRP A 121 -12.11 -11.75 1.15
N GLU A 122 -12.02 -10.46 1.47
CA GLU A 122 -13.11 -9.50 1.34
C GLU A 122 -12.90 -8.64 0.10
N GLU A 123 -13.92 -8.52 -0.75
CA GLU A 123 -13.90 -7.63 -1.91
C GLU A 123 -14.31 -6.22 -1.49
N VAL A 124 -13.41 -5.27 -1.74
CA VAL A 124 -13.59 -3.85 -1.40
C VAL A 124 -13.58 -3.04 -2.67
N THR A 125 -14.73 -2.46 -2.99
CA THR A 125 -14.92 -1.57 -4.14
C THR A 125 -14.81 -0.12 -3.68
N ILE A 126 -14.07 0.69 -4.44
CA ILE A 126 -13.91 2.12 -4.24
C ILE A 126 -14.21 2.86 -5.54
N ASP A 127 -14.56 4.15 -5.45
CA ASP A 127 -14.36 5.03 -6.60
C ASP A 127 -12.88 5.40 -6.77
N ASP A 128 -12.50 5.93 -7.92
CA ASP A 128 -11.11 6.26 -8.24
C ASP A 128 -10.69 7.71 -7.93
N ARG A 129 -11.50 8.48 -7.18
CA ARG A 129 -11.08 9.82 -6.74
C ARG A 129 -9.96 9.68 -5.71
N LEU A 130 -8.82 10.33 -5.93
CA LEU A 130 -7.64 10.23 -5.09
C LEU A 130 -7.28 11.59 -4.45
N PRO A 131 -6.79 11.59 -3.20
CA PRO A 131 -6.32 12.79 -2.52
C PRO A 131 -5.12 13.42 -3.25
N CYS A 132 -5.23 14.72 -3.51
CA CYS A 132 -4.26 15.50 -4.26
C CYS A 132 -3.97 16.83 -3.57
N LEU A 133 -2.69 17.19 -3.53
CA LEU A 133 -2.21 18.51 -3.10
C LEU A 133 -1.69 19.25 -4.35
N ALA A 134 -2.18 20.47 -4.58
CA ALA A 134 -1.84 21.25 -5.77
C ALA A 134 -1.98 20.46 -7.10
N GLY A 135 -3.02 19.63 -7.20
CA GLY A 135 -3.31 18.82 -8.39
C GLY A 135 -2.47 17.55 -8.58
N ARG A 136 -1.61 17.20 -7.63
CA ARG A 136 -0.79 15.97 -7.68
C ARG A 136 -1.10 15.06 -6.50
N LEU A 137 -0.97 13.75 -6.69
CA LEU A 137 -1.14 12.75 -5.62
C LEU A 137 -0.28 13.12 -4.40
N CYS A 138 -0.91 13.22 -3.22
CA CYS A 138 -0.22 13.61 -2.00
C CYS A 138 0.16 12.41 -1.10
N PHE A 139 -0.44 11.25 -1.32
CA PHE A 139 -0.10 10.01 -0.63
C PHE A 139 0.79 9.12 -1.50
N SER A 140 0.65 7.81 -1.43
CA SER A 140 1.46 6.91 -2.24
C SER A 140 1.35 7.21 -3.73
N ARG A 141 2.44 6.94 -4.46
CA ARG A 141 2.50 7.07 -5.92
C ARG A 141 3.45 6.05 -6.52
N CYS A 142 3.25 5.73 -7.79
CA CYS A 142 4.21 4.92 -8.54
C CYS A 142 5.38 5.79 -9.04
N GLN A 143 6.45 5.15 -9.52
CA GLN A 143 7.58 5.83 -10.13
C GLN A 143 7.17 6.63 -11.38
N ARG A 144 6.23 6.13 -12.18
CA ARG A 144 5.53 6.95 -13.19
C ARG A 144 4.22 7.50 -12.61
N GLU A 145 3.95 8.75 -12.93
CA GLU A 145 2.78 9.49 -12.41
C GLU A 145 1.47 9.12 -13.09
N ASP A 146 1.53 8.33 -14.16
CA ASP A 146 0.37 7.82 -14.89
C ASP A 146 0.02 6.36 -14.51
N VAL A 147 0.61 5.81 -13.44
CA VAL A 147 0.35 4.45 -12.95
C VAL A 147 -0.31 4.50 -11.58
N PHE A 148 -1.49 3.88 -11.44
CA PHE A 148 -2.39 4.12 -10.31
C PHE A 148 -2.71 2.92 -9.41
N TRP A 149 -2.17 1.71 -9.66
CA TRP A 149 -2.44 0.55 -8.79
C TRP A 149 -2.16 0.83 -7.32
N LEU A 150 -1.04 1.48 -7.00
CA LEU A 150 -0.62 1.72 -5.63
C LEU A 150 -1.52 2.74 -4.92
N PRO A 151 -1.77 3.96 -5.46
CA PRO A 151 -2.72 4.90 -4.87
C PRO A 151 -4.12 4.31 -4.65
N LEU A 152 -4.60 3.49 -5.59
CA LEU A 152 -5.90 2.83 -5.47
C LEU A 152 -5.90 1.75 -4.38
N LEU A 153 -4.83 0.97 -4.26
CA LEU A 153 -4.70 -0.03 -3.20
C LEU A 153 -4.61 0.63 -1.81
N GLU A 154 -3.84 1.72 -1.69
CA GLU A 154 -3.76 2.53 -0.47
C GLU A 154 -5.14 3.09 -0.09
N LYS A 155 -5.93 3.55 -1.06
CA LYS A 155 -7.32 3.99 -0.83
C LYS A 155 -8.23 2.85 -0.36
N VAL A 156 -8.15 1.67 -0.97
CA VAL A 156 -8.90 0.49 -0.51
C VAL A 156 -8.55 0.18 0.94
N TYR A 157 -7.26 0.18 1.26
CA TYR A 157 -6.79 -0.13 2.60
C TYR A 157 -7.25 0.93 3.61
N ALA A 158 -7.17 2.23 3.25
CA ALA A 158 -7.73 3.31 4.05
C ALA A 158 -9.25 3.14 4.28
N LYS A 159 -10.00 2.67 3.28
CA LYS A 159 -11.43 2.36 3.42
C LYS A 159 -11.69 1.23 4.42
N VAL A 160 -10.92 0.15 4.36
CA VAL A 160 -11.05 -0.96 5.32
C VAL A 160 -10.79 -0.50 6.75
N TYR A 161 -9.82 0.40 6.94
CA TYR A 161 -9.44 0.94 8.24
C TYR A 161 -10.22 2.21 8.67
N GLY A 162 -11.11 2.70 7.81
CA GLY A 162 -12.03 3.81 8.08
C GLY A 162 -11.57 5.19 7.63
N SER A 163 -10.27 5.48 7.58
CA SER A 163 -9.73 6.71 6.97
C SER A 163 -8.23 6.58 6.64
N TYR A 164 -7.70 7.49 5.83
CA TYR A 164 -6.25 7.56 5.58
C TYR A 164 -5.45 7.81 6.87
N GLU A 165 -5.95 8.66 7.78
CA GLU A 165 -5.30 8.93 9.07
C GLU A 165 -5.13 7.66 9.93
N HIS A 166 -6.05 6.68 9.83
CA HIS A 166 -5.90 5.40 10.54
C HIS A 166 -4.72 4.55 10.05
N LEU A 167 -4.20 4.82 8.85
CA LEU A 167 -3.00 4.14 8.35
C LEU A 167 -1.71 4.71 8.95
N TRP A 168 -1.78 5.75 9.77
CA TRP A 168 -0.61 6.34 10.41
C TRP A 168 -0.01 5.38 11.44
N ALA A 169 1.24 4.97 11.21
CA ALA A 169 2.05 4.18 12.14
C ALA A 169 1.51 2.76 12.48
N GLY A 170 1.26 1.93 11.48
CA GLY A 170 0.96 0.50 11.64
C GLY A 170 2.19 -0.41 11.58
N GLN A 171 1.98 -1.69 11.27
CA GLN A 171 3.02 -2.73 11.28
C GLN A 171 3.07 -3.53 9.97
N VAL A 172 4.25 -3.63 9.37
CA VAL A 172 4.42 -4.28 8.06
C VAL A 172 3.92 -5.72 8.02
N ALA A 173 4.06 -6.46 9.12
CA ALA A 173 3.59 -7.85 9.22
C ALA A 173 2.07 -7.95 9.05
N ASP A 174 1.32 -6.96 9.54
CA ASP A 174 -0.14 -6.98 9.51
C ASP A 174 -0.60 -6.71 8.07
N ALA A 175 -0.03 -5.69 7.41
CA ALA A 175 -0.27 -5.45 5.97
C ALA A 175 0.15 -6.64 5.09
N LEU A 176 1.25 -7.31 5.44
CA LEU A 176 1.70 -8.50 4.76
C LEU A 176 0.67 -9.64 4.87
N VAL A 177 0.10 -9.88 6.06
CA VAL A 177 -1.01 -10.83 6.23
C VAL A 177 -2.23 -10.41 5.40
N ASP A 178 -2.64 -9.16 5.49
CA ASP A 178 -3.83 -8.63 4.81
C ASP A 178 -3.73 -8.72 3.28
N LEU A 179 -2.53 -8.58 2.72
CA LEU A 179 -2.28 -8.62 1.28
C LEU A 179 -1.97 -10.02 0.74
N THR A 180 -1.81 -11.03 1.62
CA THR A 180 -1.42 -12.39 1.19
C THR A 180 -2.30 -13.52 1.71
N GLY A 181 -3.03 -13.29 2.81
CA GLY A 181 -3.71 -14.35 3.55
C GLY A 181 -2.78 -15.31 4.29
N GLY A 182 -1.46 -15.06 4.29
CA GLY A 182 -0.46 -15.89 4.96
C GLY A 182 -0.30 -15.62 6.45
N LEU A 183 0.72 -16.23 7.05
CA LEU A 183 1.10 -16.03 8.47
C LEU A 183 2.38 -15.23 8.59
N ALA A 184 2.36 -14.06 9.23
CA ALA A 184 3.57 -13.27 9.42
C ALA A 184 4.31 -13.67 10.71
N GLU A 185 5.55 -14.10 10.56
CA GLU A 185 6.47 -14.31 11.69
C GLU A 185 7.47 -13.16 11.78
N ARG A 186 7.76 -12.66 12.99
CA ARG A 186 8.72 -11.57 13.22
C ARG A 186 9.93 -12.07 13.99
N TRP A 187 11.12 -11.81 13.48
CA TRP A 187 12.37 -12.11 14.18
C TRP A 187 13.14 -10.85 14.56
N SER A 188 13.54 -10.76 15.82
CA SER A 188 14.48 -9.76 16.32
C SER A 188 15.90 -10.24 16.08
N LEU A 189 16.65 -9.55 15.21
CA LEU A 189 18.05 -9.93 14.96
C LEU A 189 18.95 -9.73 16.20
N LYS A 190 18.52 -8.92 17.19
CA LYS A 190 19.24 -8.74 18.46
C LYS A 190 19.07 -9.93 19.39
N ASP A 191 17.84 -10.43 19.55
CA ASP A 191 17.56 -11.57 20.43
C ASP A 191 18.19 -12.85 19.86
N LEU A 192 18.26 -12.95 18.53
CA LEU A 192 19.01 -13.98 17.82
C LEU A 192 20.53 -13.92 18.08
N ALA A 193 21.07 -12.75 18.46
CA ALA A 193 22.46 -12.59 18.85
C ALA A 193 22.69 -12.75 20.37
N GLY A 194 21.64 -12.57 21.18
CA GLY A 194 21.70 -12.46 22.65
C GLY A 194 21.52 -13.76 23.44
N THR A 195 21.05 -14.86 22.84
CA THR A 195 20.91 -16.18 23.52
C THR A 195 22.24 -16.92 23.68
N SER A 196 23.29 -16.24 24.11
CA SER A 196 24.60 -16.83 24.42
C SER A 196 24.92 -16.71 25.92
N GLY A 197 24.28 -17.57 26.72
CA GLY A 197 24.93 -18.08 27.93
C GLY A 197 25.95 -19.13 27.51
N GLN A 198 27.23 -18.75 27.51
CA GLN A 198 28.44 -19.60 27.46
C GLN A 198 28.53 -20.74 26.42
N GLN A 199 29.54 -20.59 25.54
CA GLN A 199 30.33 -21.65 24.90
C GLN A 199 29.84 -22.15 23.51
N ASP A 200 30.20 -21.43 22.44
CA ASP A 200 31.11 -21.95 21.38
C ASP A 200 31.21 -21.04 20.14
N ARG A 201 32.45 -20.86 19.67
CA ARG A 201 32.99 -20.44 18.36
C ARG A 201 32.28 -19.35 17.50
N PRO A 202 33.00 -18.28 17.05
CA PRO A 202 32.39 -17.12 16.39
C PRO A 202 31.90 -17.32 14.94
N HIS A 203 32.13 -18.46 14.29
CA HIS A 203 31.94 -18.62 12.83
C HIS A 203 30.80 -19.55 12.39
N GLY A 204 30.01 -20.11 13.31
CA GLY A 204 28.98 -21.11 12.97
C GLY A 204 27.53 -20.62 12.88
N TRP A 205 27.19 -19.50 13.52
CA TRP A 205 25.81 -19.18 13.89
C TRP A 205 25.10 -18.21 12.93
N GLU A 206 25.77 -17.15 12.46
CA GLU A 206 25.29 -16.27 11.39
C GLU A 206 24.91 -17.08 10.14
N HIS A 207 25.65 -18.17 9.90
CA HIS A 207 25.43 -19.07 8.79
C HIS A 207 24.13 -19.88 8.92
N ARG A 208 23.65 -20.20 10.14
CA ARG A 208 22.38 -20.93 10.32
C ARG A 208 21.16 -20.05 10.05
N THR A 209 21.14 -18.83 10.60
CA THR A 209 20.04 -17.88 10.36
C THR A 209 20.02 -17.42 8.91
N CYS A 210 21.17 -17.03 8.34
CA CYS A 210 21.26 -16.72 6.91
C CYS A 210 20.86 -17.93 6.06
N ARG A 211 21.25 -19.16 6.40
CA ARG A 211 20.78 -20.36 5.68
C ARG A 211 19.27 -20.58 5.80
N GLN A 212 18.69 -20.35 6.96
CA GLN A 212 17.24 -20.49 7.15
C GLN A 212 16.48 -19.42 6.36
N LEU A 213 16.94 -18.17 6.39
CA LEU A 213 16.39 -17.10 5.55
C LEU A 213 16.59 -17.35 4.06
N LEU A 214 17.75 -17.88 3.65
CA LEU A 214 18.02 -18.26 2.27
C LEU A 214 17.15 -19.43 1.80
N ARG A 215 16.77 -20.36 2.69
CA ARG A 215 15.80 -21.41 2.39
C ARG A 215 14.39 -20.84 2.20
N LEU A 216 14.05 -19.82 2.96
CA LEU A 216 12.73 -19.18 2.91
C LEU A 216 12.61 -18.14 1.80
N LYS A 217 13.72 -17.58 1.29
CA LYS A 217 13.71 -16.47 0.31
C LYS A 217 12.86 -16.73 -0.94
N ASP A 218 12.75 -18.00 -1.35
CA ASP A 218 12.02 -18.41 -2.54
C ASP A 218 10.59 -18.89 -2.22
N GLN A 219 10.25 -18.99 -0.93
CA GLN A 219 8.97 -19.50 -0.42
C GLN A 219 8.16 -18.45 0.34
N CYS A 220 8.77 -17.30 0.67
CA CYS A 220 8.16 -16.29 1.50
C CYS A 220 8.49 -14.86 1.09
N LEU A 221 7.59 -13.93 1.42
CA LEU A 221 7.92 -12.51 1.40
C LEU A 221 8.73 -12.16 2.63
N ILE A 222 9.91 -11.57 2.40
CA ILE A 222 10.81 -11.11 3.46
C ILE A 222 10.87 -9.58 3.46
N SER A 223 10.57 -8.97 4.61
CA SER A 223 10.79 -7.54 4.85
C SER A 223 11.74 -7.34 6.01
N CYS A 224 12.60 -6.31 5.94
CA CYS A 224 13.51 -5.93 7.02
C CYS A 224 13.35 -4.44 7.34
N SER A 225 13.18 -4.09 8.61
CA SER A 225 13.16 -2.70 9.06
C SER A 225 14.29 -2.41 10.04
N VAL A 226 14.73 -1.15 10.12
CA VAL A 226 15.70 -0.69 11.13
C VAL A 226 14.96 0.15 12.17
N LEU A 227 14.98 -0.26 13.44
CA LEU A 227 14.48 0.57 14.54
C LEU A 227 15.62 1.45 15.05
N SER A 228 15.42 2.76 14.93
CA SER A 228 16.23 3.77 15.63
C SER A 228 15.62 4.03 17.01
N PRO A 229 16.42 4.05 18.10
CA PRO A 229 15.91 4.49 19.40
C PRO A 229 15.40 5.93 19.30
N ARG A 230 14.25 6.23 19.92
CA ARG A 230 13.73 7.61 20.00
C ARG A 230 14.79 8.51 20.65
N ALA A 231 15.16 9.61 19.98
CA ALA A 231 15.99 10.66 20.55
C ALA A 231 15.26 11.27 21.75
N GLY A 232 15.73 10.99 22.96
CA GLY A 232 15.07 11.45 24.19
C GLY A 232 15.66 10.94 25.51
N LYS A 233 16.59 9.97 25.47
CA LYS A 233 17.43 9.66 26.63
C LYS A 233 18.88 9.55 26.17
N ALA A 234 19.73 10.41 26.71
CA ALA A 234 21.17 10.31 26.56
C ALA A 234 21.61 8.93 27.07
N VAL A 235 22.14 8.10 26.16
CA VAL A 235 22.86 6.88 26.50
C VAL A 235 24.09 6.81 25.61
N ALA A 236 25.20 6.51 26.27
CA ALA A 236 26.57 6.51 25.78
C ALA A 236 26.78 5.75 24.46
N ALA A 237 27.81 6.16 23.73
CA ALA A 237 28.26 5.60 22.48
C ALA A 237 28.41 4.07 22.53
N GLY A 238 27.66 3.36 21.67
CA GLY A 238 27.76 1.92 21.48
C GLY A 238 26.64 1.32 20.62
N ALA A 239 26.88 1.24 19.30
CA ALA A 239 26.20 0.45 18.26
C ALA A 239 24.72 0.79 17.87
N PRO A 240 24.43 1.08 16.58
CA PRO A 240 23.08 1.35 16.11
C PRO A 240 22.36 0.11 15.53
N SER A 241 21.04 0.22 15.37
CA SER A 241 20.14 -0.57 14.50
C SER A 241 19.62 -1.90 15.06
N THR A 242 18.34 -1.94 15.47
CA THR A 242 17.58 -3.20 15.56
C THR A 242 17.05 -3.52 14.18
N ARG A 243 17.25 -4.74 13.68
CA ARG A 243 16.64 -5.20 12.43
C ARG A 243 15.53 -6.21 12.73
N CYS A 244 14.31 -5.97 12.25
CA CYS A 244 13.20 -6.91 12.36
C CYS A 244 12.95 -7.55 11.01
N LEU A 245 12.96 -8.88 10.93
CA LEU A 245 12.71 -9.61 9.69
C LEU A 245 11.32 -10.26 9.74
N GLY A 246 10.44 -9.93 8.80
CA GLY A 246 9.13 -10.56 8.65
C GLY A 246 9.16 -11.60 7.53
N ALA A 247 8.77 -12.84 7.78
CA ALA A 247 8.61 -13.87 6.74
C ALA A 247 7.16 -14.39 6.70
N LEU A 248 6.62 -14.56 5.49
CA LEU A 248 5.30 -15.11 5.21
C LEU A 248 5.40 -16.36 4.33
N PRO A 249 5.19 -17.60 4.82
CA PRO A 249 5.05 -18.73 3.92
C PRO A 249 3.85 -18.48 2.98
N LEU A 250 4.10 -18.57 1.67
CA LEU A 250 3.03 -18.63 0.67
C LEU A 250 2.31 -19.97 0.88
N LEU A 251 1.16 -19.96 1.55
CA LEU A 251 0.27 -21.11 1.53
C LEU A 251 -0.29 -21.20 0.11
N GLN A 252 0.15 -22.24 -0.62
CA GLN A 252 -0.39 -22.63 -1.92
C GLN A 252 -1.77 -23.26 -1.78
#